data_AF-A0A7W0LV24-F1
#
_entry.id   AF-A0A7W0LV24-F1
#
_cell.length_a   1.000
_cell.length_b   1.000
_cell.length_c   1.000
_cell.angle_alpha   90.00
_cell.angle_beta   90.00
_cell.angle_gamma   90.00
#
_symmetry.space_group_name_H-M   'P 1'
#
loop_
_entity.id
_entity.type
_entity.pdbx_description
1 polymer ?
#
loop_
_entity_poly.entity_id
_entity_poly.type
_entity_poly.pdbx_seq_one_letter_code
_entity_poly.pdbx_strand_id
1 'polypeptide(L)'
;MTPPGEMPLQIQEAERLGHNGIGCEHLLLGILAEEGDAAAKVLSAHGVTLDGARSWTDKMVGDGWQDSVRWIYSPRANLVRRLAEIEAERLGQAHLGYAEPRPAHMLLALITEGEGSPARLFNDFGVNLGKMREDLLAALDVPGDEREMYLRQRIASEQARRQQRSPEG
;
A
#
# COMPACT_ATOMS: atom_id res chain seq x y z
N MET A 1 22.14 -13.89 6.80
CA MET A 1 22.32 -12.47 6.43
C MET A 1 22.12 -12.40 4.93
N THR A 2 20.96 -11.89 4.48
CA THR A 2 20.63 -11.78 3.06
C THR A 2 21.57 -10.77 2.42
N PRO A 3 22.20 -11.06 1.27
CA PRO A 3 23.16 -10.14 0.65
C PRO A 3 22.50 -8.79 0.30
N PRO A 4 23.27 -7.68 0.25
CA PRO A 4 22.76 -6.32 0.02
C PRO A 4 21.97 -6.09 -1.29
N GLY A 5 21.93 -7.07 -2.21
CA GLY A 5 21.13 -7.04 -3.44
C GLY A 5 19.80 -7.81 -3.39
N GLU A 6 19.48 -8.50 -2.29
CA GLU A 6 18.29 -9.34 -2.14
C GLU A 6 17.33 -8.85 -1.04
N MET A 7 17.70 -7.77 -0.33
CA MET A 7 16.85 -7.23 0.74
C MET A 7 15.63 -6.51 0.13
N PRO A 8 14.39 -6.86 0.52
CA PRO A 8 13.19 -6.17 0.04
C PRO A 8 13.24 -4.65 0.31
N LEU A 9 12.74 -3.83 -0.62
CA LEU A 9 12.84 -2.37 -0.56
C LEU A 9 12.22 -1.78 0.71
N GLN A 10 11.10 -2.33 1.19
CA GLN A 10 10.50 -1.90 2.46
C GLN A 10 11.42 -2.12 3.67
N ILE A 11 12.30 -3.13 3.64
CA ILE A 11 13.28 -3.36 4.70
C ILE A 11 14.41 -2.34 4.57
N GLN A 12 14.89 -2.09 3.35
CA GLN A 12 15.91 -1.07 3.10
C GLN A 12 15.44 0.31 3.61
N GLU A 13 14.16 0.66 3.40
CA GLU A 13 13.59 1.91 3.88
C GLU A 13 13.44 1.98 5.40
N ALA A 14 13.11 0.86 6.05
CA ALA A 14 13.11 0.77 7.51
C ALA A 14 14.53 1.00 8.07
N GLU A 15 15.55 0.35 7.48
CA GLU A 15 16.94 0.53 7.89
C GLU A 15 17.44 1.96 7.64
N ARG A 16 17.06 2.57 6.51
CA ARG A 16 17.38 3.96 6.17
C ARG A 16 16.87 4.94 7.22
N LEU A 17 15.71 4.65 7.81
CA LEU A 17 15.09 5.47 8.86
C LEU A 17 15.54 5.06 10.29
N GLY A 18 16.35 4.02 10.43
CA GLY A 18 16.75 3.50 11.75
C GLY A 18 15.62 2.76 12.48
N HIS A 19 14.53 2.42 11.78
CA HIS A 19 13.41 1.67 12.34
C HIS A 19 13.75 0.18 12.36
N ASN A 20 13.58 -0.46 13.52
CA ASN A 20 13.85 -1.89 13.69
C ASN A 20 12.67 -2.78 13.22
N GLY A 21 11.48 -2.21 13.06
CA GLY A 21 10.29 -2.89 12.57
C GLY A 21 9.72 -2.30 11.28
N ILE A 22 8.87 -3.07 10.59
CA ILE A 22 8.30 -2.72 9.28
C ILE A 22 6.84 -2.29 9.44
N GLY A 23 6.59 -0.99 9.42
CA GLY A 23 5.25 -0.40 9.37
C GLY A 23 4.70 -0.26 7.95
N CYS A 24 3.50 0.32 7.84
CA CYS A 24 2.82 0.51 6.55
C CYS A 24 3.48 1.62 5.72
N GLU A 25 4.11 2.60 6.38
CA GLU A 25 4.95 3.61 5.75
C GLU A 25 6.12 2.96 4.98
N HIS A 26 6.74 1.93 5.52
CA HIS A 26 7.83 1.23 4.83
C HIS A 26 7.33 0.43 3.63
N LEU A 27 6.12 -0.14 3.70
CA LEU A 27 5.49 -0.77 2.53
C LEU A 27 5.29 0.26 1.41
N LEU A 28 4.75 1.45 1.74
CA LEU A 28 4.56 2.52 0.77
C LEU A 28 5.88 3.03 0.18
N LEU A 29 6.90 3.24 1.03
CA LEU A 29 8.22 3.66 0.58
C LEU A 29 8.88 2.60 -0.30
N GLY A 30 8.69 1.31 0.02
CA GLY A 30 9.15 0.21 -0.81
C GLY A 30 8.52 0.21 -2.20
N ILE A 31 7.22 0.49 -2.31
CA ILE A 31 6.53 0.67 -3.60
C ILE A 31 7.14 1.84 -4.38
N LEU A 32 7.34 2.99 -3.74
CA LEU A 32 7.90 4.19 -4.37
C LEU A 32 9.36 4.03 -4.81
N ALA A 33 10.13 3.20 -4.08
CA ALA A 33 11.52 2.90 -4.40
C ALA A 33 11.66 1.98 -5.63
N GLU A 34 10.59 1.29 -6.03
CA GLU A 34 10.54 0.49 -7.25
C GLU A 34 10.14 1.37 -8.45
N GLU A 35 11.00 2.32 -8.85
CA GLU A 35 10.71 3.36 -9.86
C GLU A 35 10.19 2.82 -11.21
N GLY A 36 10.52 1.57 -11.55
CA GLY A 36 10.05 0.90 -12.76
C GLY A 36 8.58 0.47 -12.71
N ASP A 37 8.02 0.28 -11.51
CA ASP A 37 6.69 -0.29 -11.31
C ASP A 37 5.57 0.71 -11.62
N ALA A 38 4.43 0.17 -12.08
CA ALA A 38 3.24 0.96 -12.40
C ALA A 38 2.70 1.72 -11.16
N ALA A 39 2.76 1.13 -9.97
CA ALA A 39 2.29 1.74 -8.74
C ALA A 39 3.13 2.96 -8.35
N ALA A 40 4.46 2.89 -8.48
CA ALA A 40 5.36 4.02 -8.23
C ALA A 40 5.06 5.20 -9.16
N LYS A 41 4.81 4.90 -10.44
CA LYS A 41 4.43 5.90 -11.46
C LYS A 41 3.08 6.53 -11.16
N VAL A 42 2.09 5.75 -10.77
CA VAL A 42 0.75 6.25 -10.39
C VAL A 42 0.83 7.12 -9.14
N LEU A 43 1.56 6.70 -8.10
CA LEU A 43 1.78 7.52 -6.91
C LEU A 43 2.41 8.88 -7.26
N SER A 44 3.44 8.87 -8.10
CA SER A 44 4.13 10.08 -8.56
C SER A 44 3.20 11.00 -9.36
N ALA A 45 2.35 10.43 -10.23
CA ALA A 45 1.35 11.18 -10.99
C ALA A 45 0.29 11.84 -10.09
N HIS A 46 0.07 11.30 -8.89
CA HIS A 46 -0.79 11.86 -7.84
C HIS A 46 -0.03 12.74 -6.83
N GLY A 47 1.22 13.13 -7.14
CA GLY A 47 2.01 14.04 -6.32
C GLY A 47 2.75 13.39 -5.15
N VAL A 48 2.66 12.06 -4.98
CA VAL A 48 3.38 11.33 -3.93
C VAL A 48 4.69 10.80 -4.51
N THR A 49 5.78 11.53 -4.30
CA THR A 49 7.12 11.11 -4.71
C THR A 49 7.85 10.37 -3.58
N LEU A 50 8.86 9.57 -3.92
CA LEU A 50 9.70 8.87 -2.93
C LEU A 50 10.29 9.85 -1.91
N ASP A 51 10.94 10.92 -2.37
CA ASP A 51 11.57 11.90 -1.49
C ASP A 51 10.55 12.68 -0.64
N GLY A 52 9.38 12.99 -1.21
CA GLY A 52 8.28 13.60 -0.48
C GLY A 52 7.77 12.68 0.63
N ALA A 53 7.54 11.41 0.33
CA ALA A 53 7.08 10.42 1.28
C ALA A 53 8.11 10.12 2.37
N ARG A 54 9.41 10.08 2.04
CA ARG A 54 10.51 9.93 3.01
C ARG A 54 10.54 11.12 3.97
N SER A 55 10.49 12.33 3.42
CA SER A 55 10.49 13.57 4.22
C SER A 55 9.26 13.69 5.12
N TRP A 56 8.10 13.24 4.63
CA TRP A 56 6.88 13.18 5.42
C TRP A 56 7.01 12.13 6.54
N THR A 57 7.51 10.94 6.23
CA THR A 57 7.66 9.86 7.21
C THR A 57 8.57 10.27 8.36
N ASP A 58 9.74 10.83 8.04
CA ASP A 58 10.71 11.31 9.03
C ASP A 58 10.10 12.33 10.00
N LYS A 59 9.26 13.25 9.48
CA LYS A 59 8.61 14.29 10.29
C LYS A 59 7.41 13.79 11.09
N MET A 60 6.62 12.90 10.52
CA MET A 60 5.27 12.60 11.02
C MET A 60 5.17 11.28 11.78
N VAL A 61 6.09 10.35 11.52
CA VAL A 61 6.11 9.02 12.12
C VAL A 61 7.15 8.94 13.26
N GLY A 62 8.20 9.75 13.21
CA GLY A 62 9.29 9.71 14.22
C GLY A 62 9.95 8.34 14.21
N ASP A 63 10.12 7.73 15.38
CA ASP A 63 10.79 6.44 15.59
C ASP A 63 10.08 5.20 14.98
N GLY A 64 8.91 5.38 14.37
CA GLY A 64 8.16 4.30 13.73
C GLY A 64 7.64 3.23 14.69
N TRP A 65 7.20 2.10 14.12
CA TRP A 65 6.86 0.93 14.91
C TRP A 65 8.14 0.20 15.32
N GLN A 66 8.37 0.11 16.63
CA GLN A 66 9.54 -0.57 17.18
C GLN A 66 9.24 -1.96 17.73
N ASP A 67 10.15 -2.91 17.49
CA ASP A 67 10.12 -4.24 18.09
C ASP A 67 11.52 -4.73 18.48
N SER A 68 11.57 -5.56 19.51
CA SER A 68 12.76 -6.30 19.93
C SER A 68 13.37 -7.19 18.83
N VAL A 69 12.53 -7.69 17.91
CA VAL A 69 12.95 -8.52 16.78
C VAL A 69 13.00 -7.66 15.52
N ARG A 70 14.20 -7.62 14.92
CA ARG A 70 14.45 -6.84 13.71
C ARG A 70 13.66 -7.38 12.51
N TRP A 71 13.13 -6.46 11.71
CA TRP A 71 12.38 -6.72 10.47
C TRP A 71 11.04 -7.46 10.64
N ILE A 72 10.46 -7.43 11.84
CA ILE A 72 9.08 -7.87 12.02
C ILE A 72 8.13 -6.83 11.41
N TYR A 73 7.11 -7.31 10.71
CA TYR A 73 6.02 -6.47 10.25
C TYR A 73 5.07 -6.15 11.40
N SER A 74 4.69 -4.88 11.53
CA SER A 74 3.64 -4.50 12.48
C SER A 74 2.34 -5.27 12.18
N PRO A 75 1.44 -5.45 13.17
CA PRO A 75 0.16 -6.12 12.94
C PRO A 75 -0.63 -5.54 11.77
N ARG A 76 -0.58 -4.21 11.59
CA ARG A 76 -1.22 -3.50 10.48
C ARG A 76 -0.52 -3.76 9.15
N ALA A 77 0.81 -3.73 9.11
CA ALA A 77 1.55 -4.06 7.90
C ALA A 77 1.29 -5.51 7.43
N ASN A 78 1.16 -6.46 8.36
CA ASN A 78 0.74 -7.84 8.05
C ASN A 78 -0.69 -7.91 7.50
N LEU A 79 -1.61 -7.09 8.01
CA LEU A 79 -2.96 -6.98 7.45
C LEU A 79 -2.92 -6.48 6.00
N VAL A 80 -2.15 -5.43 5.72
CA VAL A 80 -1.98 -4.89 4.35
C VAL A 80 -1.44 -5.97 3.41
N ARG A 81 -0.44 -6.74 3.82
CA ARG A 81 0.11 -7.85 3.00
C ARG A 81 -0.96 -8.87 2.62
N ARG A 82 -1.78 -9.32 3.58
CA ARG A 82 -2.88 -10.25 3.33
C ARG A 82 -3.98 -9.64 2.46
N LEU A 83 -4.26 -8.35 2.63
CA LEU A 83 -5.18 -7.65 1.73
C LEU A 83 -4.63 -7.60 0.31
N ALA A 84 -3.33 -7.41 0.13
CA ALA A 84 -2.70 -7.40 -1.20
C ALA A 84 -2.83 -8.74 -1.92
N GLU A 85 -2.71 -9.85 -1.20
CA GLU A 85 -2.97 -11.21 -1.73
C GLU A 85 -4.42 -11.32 -2.26
N ILE A 86 -5.40 -10.85 -1.47
CA ILE A 86 -6.82 -10.84 -1.86
C ILE A 86 -7.05 -9.95 -3.09
N GLU A 87 -6.41 -8.78 -3.17
CA GLU A 87 -6.52 -7.88 -4.32
C GLU A 87 -5.94 -8.53 -5.59
N ALA A 88 -4.83 -9.27 -5.48
CA ALA A 88 -4.22 -10.00 -6.59
C ALA A 88 -5.13 -11.13 -7.11
N GLU A 89 -5.77 -11.87 -6.21
CA GLU A 89 -6.75 -12.90 -6.55
C GLU A 89 -7.98 -12.31 -7.25
N ARG A 90 -8.51 -11.19 -6.73
CA ARG A 90 -9.70 -10.53 -7.28
C ARG A 90 -9.52 -10.04 -8.71
N LEU A 91 -8.32 -9.58 -9.06
CA LEU A 91 -8.02 -9.07 -10.39
C LEU A 91 -7.66 -10.19 -11.39
N GLY A 92 -7.72 -11.46 -10.99
CA GLY A 92 -7.37 -12.57 -11.88
C GLY A 92 -5.91 -12.58 -12.33
N GLN A 93 -5.06 -11.72 -11.74
CA GLN A 93 -3.64 -11.57 -12.09
C GLN A 93 -2.74 -12.58 -11.35
N ALA A 94 -3.36 -13.60 -10.74
CA ALA A 94 -2.68 -14.79 -10.23
C ALA A 94 -2.19 -15.65 -11.41
N HIS A 95 -0.98 -15.39 -11.91
CA HIS A 95 -0.31 -16.35 -12.77
C HIS A 95 -0.11 -17.66 -11.99
N LEU A 96 -0.76 -18.74 -12.44
CA LEU A 96 -0.41 -20.12 -12.07
C LEU A 96 -0.57 -20.49 -10.57
N GLY A 97 -1.58 -19.96 -9.88
CA GLY A 97 -2.00 -20.48 -8.57
C GLY A 97 -1.11 -20.15 -7.38
N TYR A 98 -0.10 -19.28 -7.56
CA TYR A 98 0.68 -18.64 -6.49
C TYR A 98 0.86 -17.16 -6.84
N ALA A 99 -0.04 -16.30 -6.36
CA ALA A 99 0.04 -14.87 -6.64
C ALA A 99 0.92 -14.20 -5.56
N GLU A 100 2.20 -13.98 -5.86
CA GLU A 100 2.97 -13.00 -5.08
C GLU A 100 2.36 -11.61 -5.34
N PRO A 101 1.86 -10.90 -4.31
CA PRO A 101 1.26 -9.60 -4.49
C PRO A 101 2.30 -8.59 -4.97
N ARG A 102 2.14 -8.14 -6.22
CA ARG A 102 2.91 -7.04 -6.83
C ARG A 102 2.69 -5.69 -6.09
N PRO A 103 3.58 -4.69 -6.29
CA PRO A 103 3.47 -3.38 -5.64
C PRO A 103 2.10 -2.70 -5.85
N ALA A 104 1.48 -2.86 -7.03
CA ALA A 104 0.14 -2.35 -7.29
C ALA A 104 -0.95 -2.97 -6.40
N HIS A 105 -0.91 -4.29 -6.14
CA HIS A 105 -1.86 -4.91 -5.21
C HIS A 105 -1.62 -4.45 -3.78
N MET A 106 -0.35 -4.23 -3.41
CA MET A 106 0.03 -3.65 -2.13
C MET A 106 -0.51 -2.21 -1.98
N LEU A 107 -0.45 -1.41 -3.04
CA LEU A 107 -1.02 -0.06 -3.06
C LEU A 107 -2.55 -0.10 -2.94
N LEU A 108 -3.23 -0.99 -3.66
CA LEU A 108 -4.69 -1.20 -3.49
C LEU A 108 -5.04 -1.60 -2.06
N ALA A 109 -4.23 -2.45 -1.44
CA ALA A 109 -4.38 -2.87 -0.06
C ALA A 109 -4.18 -1.72 0.93
N LEU A 110 -3.18 -0.86 0.72
CA LEU A 110 -2.97 0.35 1.54
C LEU A 110 -4.15 1.32 1.45
N ILE A 111 -4.66 1.57 0.24
CA ILE A 111 -5.84 2.42 0.03
C ILE A 111 -7.07 1.78 0.71
N THR A 112 -7.17 0.45 0.68
CA THR A 112 -8.27 -0.31 1.28
C THR A 112 -8.25 -0.34 2.81
N GLU A 113 -7.06 -0.48 3.36
CA GLU A 113 -6.83 -0.49 4.80
C GLU A 113 -7.24 0.86 5.39
N GLY A 114 -6.89 1.94 4.69
CA GLY A 114 -7.51 3.26 4.86
C GLY A 114 -7.18 3.95 6.20
N GLU A 115 -6.23 3.42 6.96
CA GLU A 115 -5.81 3.94 8.25
C GLU A 115 -4.27 3.99 8.34
N GLY A 116 -3.75 4.41 9.51
CA GLY A 116 -2.32 4.48 9.77
C GLY A 116 -1.59 5.56 8.97
N SER A 117 -0.26 5.40 8.89
CA SER A 117 0.67 6.37 8.30
C SER A 117 0.40 6.62 6.81
N PRO A 118 0.18 5.62 5.94
CA PRO A 118 -0.13 5.87 4.52
C PRO A 118 -1.43 6.64 4.31
N ALA A 119 -2.51 6.33 5.04
CA ALA A 119 -3.77 7.06 4.90
C ALA A 119 -3.60 8.55 5.27
N ARG A 120 -2.84 8.83 6.32
CA ARG A 120 -2.51 10.20 6.72
C ARG A 120 -1.63 10.89 5.68
N LEU A 121 -0.62 10.20 5.13
CA LEU A 121 0.22 10.71 4.06
C LEU A 121 -0.62 11.07 2.84
N PHE A 122 -1.48 10.17 2.36
CA PHE A 122 -2.35 10.46 1.22
C PHE A 122 -3.25 11.67 1.46
N ASN A 123 -3.79 11.81 2.67
CA ASN A 123 -4.57 12.98 3.06
C ASN A 123 -3.74 14.28 3.03
N ASP A 124 -2.53 14.26 3.61
CA ASP A 124 -1.66 15.43 3.69
C ASP A 124 -1.14 15.87 2.31
N PHE A 125 -1.01 14.93 1.37
CA PHE A 125 -0.70 15.19 -0.03
C PHE A 125 -1.92 15.53 -0.89
N GLY A 126 -3.14 15.54 -0.32
CA GLY A 126 -4.37 15.87 -1.04
C GLY A 126 -4.76 14.85 -2.12
N VAL A 127 -4.35 13.58 -1.96
CA VAL A 127 -4.57 12.52 -2.94
C VAL A 127 -6.05 12.16 -3.04
N ASN A 128 -6.57 12.12 -4.26
CA ASN A 128 -7.87 11.52 -4.53
C ASN A 128 -7.75 9.99 -4.64
N LEU A 129 -8.03 9.29 -3.53
CA LEU A 129 -7.92 7.83 -3.44
C LEU A 129 -8.80 7.08 -4.45
N GLY A 130 -9.97 7.61 -4.80
CA GLY A 130 -10.85 7.02 -5.81
C GLY A 130 -10.19 7.08 -7.19
N LYS A 131 -9.71 8.26 -7.58
CA LYS A 131 -9.01 8.47 -8.85
C LYS A 131 -7.70 7.68 -8.93
N MET A 132 -6.92 7.64 -7.84
CA MET A 132 -5.69 6.86 -7.76
C MET A 132 -5.95 5.37 -7.98
N ARG A 133 -7.02 4.82 -7.38
CA ARG A 133 -7.43 3.44 -7.59
C ARG A 133 -7.80 3.18 -9.05
N GLU A 134 -8.56 4.07 -9.69
CA GLU A 134 -8.90 3.95 -11.11
C GLU A 134 -7.66 3.97 -12.02
N ASP A 135 -6.72 4.89 -11.76
CA ASP A 135 -5.47 5.00 -12.52
C ASP A 135 -4.58 3.78 -12.34
N LEU A 136 -4.56 3.22 -11.13
CA LEU A 136 -3.80 2.00 -10.84
C LEU A 136 -4.37 0.78 -11.56
N LEU A 137 -5.70 0.62 -11.59
CA LEU A 137 -6.35 -0.45 -12.35
C LEU A 137 -6.12 -0.28 -13.86
N ALA A 138 -6.10 0.96 -14.34
CA ALA A 138 -5.75 1.25 -15.72
C ALA A 138 -4.29 0.89 -16.05
N ALA A 139 -3.36 1.21 -15.16
CA ALA A 139 -1.94 0.90 -15.34
C ALA A 139 -1.63 -0.61 -15.23
N LEU A 140 -2.53 -1.39 -14.65
CA LEU A 140 -2.48 -2.85 -14.60
C LEU A 140 -3.09 -3.54 -15.84
N ASP A 141 -3.50 -2.77 -16.84
CA ASP A 141 -4.21 -3.25 -18.03
C ASP A 141 -5.45 -4.11 -17.71
N VAL A 142 -6.10 -3.83 -16.56
CA VAL A 142 -7.34 -4.52 -16.17
C VAL A 142 -8.44 -4.12 -17.17
N PRO A 143 -9.11 -5.10 -17.82
CA PRO A 143 -10.21 -4.86 -18.76
C PRO A 143 -11.30 -3.95 -18.16
N GLY A 144 -11.96 -3.17 -19.01
CA GLY A 144 -12.91 -2.15 -18.55
C GLY A 144 -14.11 -2.71 -17.79
N ASP A 145 -14.62 -3.86 -18.20
CA ASP A 145 -15.70 -4.59 -17.55
C ASP A 145 -15.27 -5.20 -16.20
N GLU A 146 -14.07 -5.78 -16.12
CA GLU A 146 -13.48 -6.26 -14.87
C GLU A 146 -13.22 -5.11 -13.89
N ARG A 147 -12.72 -3.98 -14.38
CA ARG A 147 -12.49 -2.76 -13.60
C ARG A 147 -13.79 -2.23 -13.02
N GLU A 148 -14.84 -2.13 -13.83
CA GLU A 148 -16.17 -1.68 -13.39
C GLU A 148 -16.74 -2.63 -12.32
N MET A 149 -16.61 -3.95 -12.53
CA MET A 149 -17.04 -4.95 -11.54
C MET A 149 -16.26 -4.80 -10.22
N TYR A 150 -14.95 -4.63 -10.30
CA TYR A 150 -14.09 -4.39 -9.15
C TYR A 150 -14.53 -3.14 -8.37
N LEU A 151 -14.69 -2.01 -9.05
CA LEU A 151 -15.08 -0.74 -8.42
C LEU A 151 -16.47 -0.83 -7.76
N ARG A 152 -17.43 -1.51 -8.40
CA ARG A 152 -18.75 -1.77 -7.81
C ARG A 152 -18.66 -2.55 -6.51
N GLN A 153 -17.88 -3.64 -6.51
CA GLN A 153 -17.67 -4.45 -5.30
C GLN A 153 -17.00 -3.64 -4.18
N ARG A 154 -16.05 -2.76 -4.55
CA ARG A 154 -15.37 -1.87 -3.61
C ARG A 154 -16.31 -0.86 -2.96
N ILE A 155 -17.12 -0.16 -3.76
CA ILE A 155 -18.11 0.81 -3.25
C ILE A 155 -19.09 0.12 -2.30
N ALA A 156 -19.62 -1.04 -2.69
CA ALA A 156 -20.54 -1.81 -1.86
C ALA A 156 -19.91 -2.23 -0.52
N SER A 157 -18.66 -2.69 -0.55
CA SER A 157 -17.92 -3.11 0.65
C SER A 157 -17.61 -1.94 1.60
N GLU A 158 -17.23 -0.78 1.05
CA GLU A 158 -16.95 0.43 1.82
C GLU A 158 -18.23 1.00 2.47
N GLN A 159 -19.35 0.97 1.76
CA GLN A 159 -20.65 1.36 2.30
C GLN A 159 -21.09 0.42 3.44
N ALA A 160 -20.96 -0.89 3.26
CA ALA A 160 -21.28 -1.87 4.30
C ALA A 160 -20.42 -1.67 5.57
N ARG A 161 -19.10 -1.42 5.41
CA ARG A 161 -18.20 -1.13 6.54
C ARG A 161 -18.57 0.16 7.26
N ARG A 162 -18.94 1.22 6.53
CA ARG A 162 -19.40 2.49 7.13
C ARG A 162 -20.67 2.31 7.93
N GLN A 163 -21.63 1.52 7.43
CA GLN A 163 -22.87 1.21 8.15
C GLN A 163 -22.62 0.40 9.43
N GLN A 164 -21.62 -0.49 9.43
CA GLN A 164 -21.23 -1.27 10.61
C GLN A 164 -20.39 -0.49 11.64
N ARG A 165 -19.79 0.64 11.24
CA ARG A 165 -18.96 1.49 12.11
C ARG A 165 -19.73 2.61 12.80
N SER A 166 -20.99 2.83 12.48
CA SER A 166 -21.86 3.71 13.26
C SER A 166 -22.23 3.01 14.57
N PRO A 167 -21.76 3.46 15.75
CA PRO A 167 -22.36 3.02 17.00
C PRO A 167 -23.79 3.59 17.05
N GLU A 168 -24.74 2.81 17.56
CA GLU A 168 -25.99 3.37 18.08
C GLU A 168 -25.63 4.51 19.05
N GLY A 169 -26.29 5.66 18.88
CA GLY A 169 -25.97 6.92 19.55
C GLY A 169 -26.22 6.95 21.05
#